data_AF-A0A382AYS1-F1
#
_entry.id   AF-A0A382AYS1-F1
#
_cell.length_a   1.000
_cell.length_b   1.000
_cell.length_c   1.000
_cell.angle_alpha   90.00
_cell.angle_beta   90.00
_cell.angle_gamma   90.00
#
_symmetry.space_group_name_H-M   'P 1'
#
loop_
_entity.id
_entity.type
_entity.pdbx_description
1 polymer ?
#
loop_
_entity_poly.entity_id
_entity_poly.type
_entity_poly.pdbx_seq_one_letter_code
_entity_poly.pdbx_strand_id
1 'polypeptide(L)'
;MSDEYFNHDGEGSSFFSLILLAVFLLGGFVVARVYEPGQAIGADAAKARLAKREKIEAASASKLAGIEEAIREIAGLSKDESSEKLIERSIEKDGKYEAPKPVDVSGYKRADDATGAQLSVNGQDVDTTVATDGTTITIVNLADSALIAKGKALFTTKTCFLCHQTDPAIPAPAGLAVKSPQFIGDFWGKEREVHIGYLGPIQKVVLNEEYFIESVSQPLAKVAKGALVPMTFDPSLVNNEEILALMAYVKSLSK
;
A
#
# COMPACT_ATOMS: atom_id res chain seq x y z
N MET A 1 -66.74 36.74 62.31
CA MET A 1 -66.78 36.57 60.84
C MET A 1 -66.53 35.11 60.59
N SER A 2 -67.52 34.46 60.00
CA SER A 2 -67.79 33.02 59.97
C SER A 2 -66.78 32.23 59.14
N ASP A 3 -66.43 31.05 59.68
CA ASP A 3 -65.61 30.00 59.07
C ASP A 3 -66.36 29.28 57.92
N GLU A 4 -66.72 30.01 56.87
CA GLU A 4 -67.49 29.48 55.72
C GLU A 4 -66.63 29.17 54.48
N TYR A 5 -65.31 29.05 54.59
CA TYR A 5 -64.43 28.91 53.41
C TYR A 5 -63.86 27.51 53.15
N PHE A 6 -64.23 26.48 53.92
CA PHE A 6 -63.69 25.12 53.74
C PHE A 6 -64.71 23.99 53.77
N ASN A 7 -65.99 24.28 53.54
CA ASN A 7 -66.99 23.26 53.23
C ASN A 7 -67.37 23.33 51.75
N HIS A 8 -66.51 22.77 50.91
CA HIS A 8 -66.92 22.21 49.62
C HIS A 8 -66.58 20.71 49.62
N ASP A 9 -67.57 19.96 50.08
CA ASP A 9 -68.13 18.78 49.41
C ASP A 9 -67.25 17.53 49.28
N GLY A 10 -67.48 16.59 50.19
CA GLY A 10 -66.97 15.21 50.18
C GLY A 10 -67.43 14.34 48.99
N GLU A 11 -68.16 14.90 48.01
CA GLU A 11 -68.61 14.19 46.81
C GLU A 11 -67.61 14.29 45.65
N GLY A 12 -66.85 15.40 45.52
CA GLY A 12 -65.86 15.57 44.44
C GLY A 12 -64.60 14.70 44.59
N SER A 13 -64.26 14.35 45.83
CA SER A 13 -63.10 13.52 46.18
C SER A 13 -63.23 12.08 45.69
N SER A 14 -64.42 11.49 45.79
CA SER A 14 -64.66 10.11 45.35
C SER A 14 -64.57 9.95 43.83
N PHE A 15 -65.10 10.92 43.08
CA PHE A 15 -65.13 10.90 41.62
C PHE A 15 -63.72 11.14 41.05
N PHE A 16 -62.95 12.07 41.61
CA PHE A 16 -61.56 12.28 41.22
C PHE A 16 -60.67 11.08 41.54
N SER A 17 -60.88 10.43 42.68
CA SER A 17 -60.15 9.22 43.07
C SER A 17 -60.47 8.04 42.14
N LEU A 18 -61.73 7.87 41.73
CA LEU A 18 -62.13 6.88 40.72
C LEU A 18 -61.53 7.15 39.34
N ILE A 19 -61.47 8.42 38.91
CA ILE A 19 -60.81 8.79 37.65
C ILE A 19 -59.31 8.48 37.70
N LEU A 20 -58.63 8.83 38.80
CA LEU A 20 -57.21 8.54 38.95
C LEU A 20 -56.94 7.03 39.00
N LEU A 21 -57.78 6.26 39.68
CA LEU A 21 -57.70 4.80 39.68
C LEU A 21 -57.91 4.23 38.26
N ALA A 22 -58.88 4.73 37.52
CA ALA A 22 -59.14 4.31 36.14
C ALA A 22 -57.95 4.63 35.21
N VAL A 23 -57.35 5.81 35.36
CA VAL A 23 -56.13 6.20 34.61
C VAL A 23 -54.96 5.31 34.98
N PHE A 24 -54.79 4.97 36.26
CA PHE A 24 -53.71 4.09 36.72
C PHE A 24 -53.89 2.65 36.21
N LEU A 25 -55.12 2.13 36.21
CA LEU A 25 -55.45 0.82 35.68
C LEU A 25 -55.31 0.76 34.15
N LEU A 26 -55.75 1.80 33.43
CA LEU A 26 -55.54 1.92 31.98
C LEU A 26 -54.05 2.07 31.63
N GLY A 27 -53.30 2.87 32.39
CA GLY A 27 -51.85 3.01 32.24
C GLY A 27 -51.12 1.69 32.49
N GLY A 28 -51.47 0.98 33.56
CA GLY A 28 -50.94 -0.36 33.85
C GLY A 28 -51.29 -1.40 32.78
N PHE A 29 -52.49 -1.34 32.22
CA PHE A 29 -52.90 -2.22 31.12
C PHE A 29 -52.15 -1.93 29.81
N VAL A 30 -51.92 -0.65 29.48
CA VAL A 30 -51.11 -0.25 28.32
C VAL A 30 -49.66 -0.70 28.51
N VAL A 31 -49.08 -0.52 29.70
CA VAL A 31 -47.73 -1.01 30.01
C VAL A 31 -47.67 -2.54 29.91
N ALA A 32 -48.62 -3.27 30.48
CA ALA A 32 -48.67 -4.73 30.38
C ALA A 32 -48.84 -5.24 28.94
N ARG A 33 -49.58 -4.52 28.08
CA ARG A 33 -49.72 -4.84 26.66
C ARG A 33 -48.51 -4.47 25.81
N VAL A 34 -47.71 -3.48 26.23
CA VAL A 34 -46.51 -3.02 25.50
C VAL A 34 -45.22 -3.71 26.01
N TYR A 35 -45.25 -4.30 27.21
CA TYR A 35 -44.09 -4.95 27.83
C TYR A 35 -43.68 -6.30 27.19
N GLU A 36 -44.50 -6.87 26.29
CA GLU A 36 -44.17 -8.13 25.59
C GLU A 36 -44.19 -8.01 24.05
N PRO A 37 -43.19 -7.31 23.48
CA PRO A 37 -42.53 -7.86 22.29
C PRO A 37 -41.00 -7.70 22.29
N GLY A 38 -40.39 -7.02 23.26
CA GLY A 38 -38.96 -6.66 23.21
C GLY A 38 -37.99 -7.79 23.60
N GLN A 39 -38.40 -8.69 24.49
CA GLN A 39 -37.49 -9.66 25.12
C GLN A 39 -37.27 -10.92 24.28
N ALA A 40 -38.26 -11.32 23.45
CA ALA A 40 -38.16 -12.48 22.57
C ALA A 40 -37.26 -12.22 21.35
N ILE A 41 -37.30 -11.01 20.78
CA ILE A 41 -36.54 -10.66 19.57
C ILE A 41 -35.02 -10.76 19.82
N GLY A 42 -34.56 -10.35 21.01
CA GLY A 42 -33.15 -10.45 21.39
C GLY A 42 -32.69 -11.90 21.60
N ALA A 43 -33.51 -12.71 22.27
CA ALA A 43 -33.21 -14.12 22.56
C ALA A 43 -33.20 -14.98 21.29
N ASP A 44 -34.18 -14.78 20.39
CA ASP A 44 -34.27 -15.51 19.13
C ASP A 44 -33.13 -15.13 18.18
N ALA A 45 -32.77 -13.85 18.13
CA ALA A 45 -31.65 -13.38 17.32
C ALA A 45 -30.30 -13.83 17.91
N ALA A 46 -30.18 -14.04 19.21
CA ALA A 46 -28.98 -14.63 19.83
C ALA A 46 -28.87 -16.13 19.50
N LYS A 47 -29.99 -16.87 19.59
CA LYS A 47 -30.06 -18.30 19.24
C LYS A 47 -29.76 -18.55 17.77
N ALA A 48 -30.27 -17.70 16.88
CA ALA A 48 -29.96 -17.76 15.44
C ALA A 48 -28.48 -17.48 15.14
N ARG A 49 -27.85 -16.55 15.88
CA ARG A 49 -26.40 -16.27 15.74
C ARG A 49 -25.54 -17.42 16.23
N LEU A 50 -25.91 -18.06 17.34
CA LEU A 50 -25.20 -19.24 17.86
C LEU A 50 -25.30 -20.43 16.90
N ALA A 51 -26.51 -20.75 16.41
CA ALA A 51 -26.68 -21.82 15.43
C ALA A 51 -25.93 -21.55 14.11
N LYS A 52 -25.78 -20.28 13.71
CA LYS A 52 -24.96 -19.90 12.54
C LYS A 52 -23.46 -20.08 12.83
N ARG A 53 -22.98 -19.75 14.04
CA ARG A 53 -21.59 -19.95 14.46
C ARG A 53 -21.23 -21.43 14.52
N GLU A 54 -22.07 -22.27 15.13
CA GLU A 54 -21.85 -23.72 15.19
C GLU A 54 -21.77 -24.35 13.79
N LYS A 55 -22.64 -23.92 12.86
CA LYS A 55 -22.56 -24.37 11.46
C LYS A 55 -21.26 -23.92 10.77
N ILE A 56 -20.79 -22.71 11.06
CA ILE A 56 -19.51 -22.21 10.51
C ILE A 56 -18.34 -22.99 11.11
N GLU A 57 -18.33 -23.23 12.42
CA GLU A 57 -17.28 -23.96 13.12
C GLU A 57 -17.21 -25.43 12.68
N ALA A 58 -18.35 -26.10 12.52
CA ALA A 58 -18.40 -27.46 11.98
C ALA A 58 -17.93 -27.53 10.50
N ALA A 59 -18.32 -26.53 9.69
CA ALA A 59 -17.88 -26.43 8.30
C ALA A 59 -16.39 -26.05 8.18
N SER A 60 -15.84 -25.27 9.11
CA SER A 60 -14.41 -24.95 9.12
C SER A 60 -13.58 -26.12 9.65
N ALA A 61 -14.04 -26.81 10.68
CA ALA A 61 -13.34 -27.98 11.24
C ALA A 61 -13.21 -29.10 10.21
N SER A 62 -14.28 -29.37 9.44
CA SER A 62 -14.24 -30.36 8.35
C SER A 62 -13.33 -29.92 7.18
N LYS A 63 -13.19 -28.62 6.91
CA LYS A 63 -12.29 -28.08 5.88
C LYS A 63 -10.83 -28.00 6.33
N LEU A 64 -10.58 -27.88 7.63
CA LEU A 64 -9.25 -27.82 8.24
C LEU A 64 -8.70 -29.21 8.60
N ALA A 65 -9.57 -30.22 8.68
CA ALA A 65 -9.17 -31.60 8.90
C ALA A 65 -8.18 -32.06 7.82
N GLY A 66 -6.99 -32.47 8.23
CA GLY A 66 -5.91 -32.93 7.34
C GLY A 66 -4.95 -31.84 6.85
N ILE A 67 -5.27 -30.55 6.98
CA ILE A 67 -4.36 -29.47 6.60
C ILE A 67 -3.17 -29.39 7.56
N GLU A 68 -3.40 -29.59 8.87
CA GLU A 68 -2.34 -29.52 9.88
C GLU A 68 -1.27 -30.61 9.67
N GLU A 69 -1.70 -31.82 9.30
CA GLU A 69 -0.79 -32.93 8.99
C GLU A 69 0.01 -32.66 7.71
N ALA A 70 -0.65 -32.13 6.68
CA ALA A 70 0.02 -31.73 5.43
C ALA A 70 1.06 -30.62 5.65
N ILE A 71 0.78 -29.65 6.53
CA ILE A 71 1.73 -28.59 6.89
C ILE A 71 2.94 -29.17 7.63
N ARG A 72 2.73 -30.10 8.58
CA ARG A 72 3.83 -30.76 9.31
C ARG A 72 4.73 -31.58 8.39
N GLU A 73 4.14 -32.29 7.43
CA GLU A 73 4.89 -33.06 6.44
C GLU A 73 5.77 -32.17 5.54
N ILE A 74 5.23 -31.02 5.11
CA ILE A 74 5.98 -30.05 4.27
C ILE A 74 7.07 -29.34 5.08
N ALA A 75 6.80 -29.00 6.34
CA ALA A 75 7.73 -28.26 7.19
C ALA A 75 9.03 -29.04 7.50
N GLY A 76 9.03 -30.36 7.34
CA GLY A 76 10.21 -31.20 7.51
C GLY A 76 11.08 -31.36 6.27
N LEU A 77 10.69 -30.81 5.12
CA LEU A 77 11.36 -31.00 3.83
C LEU A 77 12.24 -29.82 3.45
N SER A 78 13.24 -30.07 2.59
CA SER A 78 13.99 -29.00 1.94
C SER A 78 13.09 -28.19 0.98
N LYS A 79 13.55 -27.01 0.57
CA LYS A 79 12.78 -26.12 -0.33
C LYS A 79 12.42 -26.79 -1.66
N ASP A 80 13.32 -27.62 -2.18
CA ASP A 80 13.14 -28.28 -3.47
C ASP A 80 12.16 -29.46 -3.34
N GLU A 81 12.32 -30.30 -2.31
CA GLU A 81 11.43 -31.43 -2.03
C GLU A 81 10.01 -31.00 -1.63
N SER A 82 9.87 -29.89 -0.90
CA SER A 82 8.56 -29.33 -0.55
C SER A 82 7.82 -28.79 -1.78
N SER A 83 8.55 -28.18 -2.72
CA SER A 83 7.99 -27.70 -3.99
C SER A 83 7.48 -28.87 -4.83
N GLU A 84 8.26 -29.95 -4.97
CA GLU A 84 7.85 -31.14 -5.72
C GLU A 84 6.57 -31.77 -5.15
N LYS A 85 6.50 -32.00 -3.84
CA LYS A 85 5.29 -32.56 -3.20
C LYS A 85 4.06 -31.66 -3.29
N LEU A 86 4.25 -30.34 -3.33
CA LEU A 86 3.14 -29.39 -3.52
C LEU A 86 2.63 -29.41 -4.96
N ILE A 87 3.53 -29.55 -5.93
CA ILE A 87 3.20 -29.69 -7.34
C ILE A 87 2.43 -30.99 -7.57
N GLU A 88 2.92 -32.13 -7.07
CA GLU A 88 2.22 -33.42 -7.15
C GLU A 88 0.80 -33.34 -6.59
N ARG A 89 0.61 -32.80 -5.39
CA ARG A 89 -0.72 -32.62 -4.79
C ARG A 89 -1.62 -31.67 -5.57
N SER A 90 -1.05 -30.65 -6.22
CA SER A 90 -1.84 -29.74 -7.07
C SER A 90 -2.32 -30.45 -8.34
N ILE A 91 -1.45 -31.25 -8.97
CA ILE A 91 -1.78 -32.06 -10.14
C ILE A 91 -2.86 -33.10 -9.79
N GLU A 92 -2.74 -33.79 -8.66
CA GLU A 92 -3.74 -34.76 -8.21
C GLU A 92 -5.12 -34.13 -7.93
N LYS A 93 -5.13 -32.89 -7.41
CA LYS A 93 -6.37 -32.23 -6.98
C LYS A 93 -7.17 -31.65 -8.15
N ASP A 94 -6.52 -31.04 -9.14
CA ASP A 94 -7.22 -30.37 -10.23
C ASP A 94 -6.63 -30.58 -11.64
N GLY A 95 -5.48 -31.24 -11.77
CA GLY A 95 -4.85 -31.59 -13.05
C GLY A 95 -4.44 -30.38 -13.90
N LYS A 96 -4.44 -29.16 -13.35
CA LYS A 96 -4.26 -27.91 -14.11
C LYS A 96 -2.85 -27.34 -14.06
N TYR A 97 -1.91 -28.03 -13.41
CA TYR A 97 -0.53 -27.57 -13.38
C TYR A 97 0.12 -27.77 -14.75
N GLU A 98 0.31 -26.69 -15.48
CA GLU A 98 1.24 -26.62 -16.60
C GLU A 98 2.57 -26.10 -16.07
N ALA A 99 3.64 -26.89 -16.21
CA ALA A 99 4.97 -26.44 -15.86
C ALA A 99 5.30 -25.15 -16.64
N PRO A 100 5.84 -24.10 -15.99
CA PRO A 100 6.24 -22.90 -16.70
C PRO A 100 7.21 -23.27 -17.82
N LYS A 101 6.98 -22.71 -19.02
CA LYS A 101 7.86 -22.95 -20.16
C LYS A 101 9.30 -22.59 -19.76
N PRO A 102 10.30 -23.44 -20.05
CA PRO A 102 11.67 -23.14 -19.72
C PRO A 102 12.06 -21.85 -20.44
N VAL A 103 12.36 -20.81 -19.65
CA VAL A 103 12.95 -19.57 -20.16
C VAL A 103 14.45 -19.81 -20.18
N ASP A 104 14.99 -20.00 -21.39
CA ASP A 104 16.43 -20.17 -21.58
C ASP A 104 17.09 -18.79 -21.49
N VAL A 105 17.70 -18.49 -20.34
CA VAL A 105 18.42 -17.23 -20.10
C VAL A 105 19.91 -17.48 -20.33
N SER A 106 20.38 -17.22 -21.55
CA SER A 106 21.80 -17.25 -21.87
C SER A 106 22.45 -15.91 -21.51
N GLY A 107 23.09 -15.84 -20.33
CA GLY A 107 23.95 -14.72 -19.95
C GLY A 107 25.34 -14.85 -20.54
N TYR A 108 25.72 -13.99 -21.49
CA TYR A 108 27.09 -13.94 -22.01
C TYR A 108 27.96 -13.10 -21.06
N LYS A 109 28.84 -13.73 -20.28
CA LYS A 109 29.82 -12.98 -19.47
C LYS A 109 30.91 -12.45 -20.41
N ARG A 110 30.86 -11.15 -20.74
CA ARG A 110 31.98 -10.45 -21.37
C ARG A 110 32.60 -9.53 -20.31
N ALA A 111 33.79 -9.92 -19.86
CA ALA A 111 34.77 -9.19 -19.04
C ALA A 111 34.24 -8.06 -18.13
N ASP A 112 34.23 -8.39 -16.83
CA ASP A 112 34.41 -7.56 -15.63
C ASP A 112 33.51 -6.33 -15.35
N ASP A 113 32.78 -5.76 -16.30
CA ASP A 113 31.79 -4.71 -16.02
C ASP A 113 30.46 -5.01 -16.75
N ALA A 114 29.37 -5.23 -15.99
CA ALA A 114 28.02 -5.41 -16.53
C ALA A 114 27.37 -4.06 -16.95
N THR A 115 28.17 -3.02 -17.18
CA THR A 115 27.69 -1.70 -17.56
C THR A 115 27.15 -1.72 -18.99
N GLY A 116 25.92 -1.23 -19.17
CA GLY A 116 25.26 -1.15 -20.49
C GLY A 116 24.70 -2.46 -21.03
N ALA A 117 24.52 -3.50 -20.20
CA ALA A 117 23.81 -4.71 -20.62
C ALA A 117 22.33 -4.40 -20.95
N GLN A 118 21.92 -4.71 -22.18
CA GLN A 118 20.54 -4.56 -22.65
C GLN A 118 19.83 -5.91 -22.62
N LEU A 119 18.63 -5.96 -22.02
CA LEU A 119 17.77 -7.14 -22.07
C LEU A 119 16.78 -6.98 -23.23
N SER A 120 16.73 -7.99 -24.11
CA SER A 120 15.71 -8.09 -25.16
C SER A 120 14.87 -9.33 -24.93
N VAL A 121 13.54 -9.18 -24.95
CA VAL A 121 12.58 -10.29 -24.83
C VAL A 121 11.78 -10.37 -26.12
N ASN A 122 11.85 -11.51 -26.81
CA ASN A 122 11.21 -11.71 -28.12
C ASN A 122 11.65 -10.69 -29.19
N GLY A 123 12.89 -10.21 -29.12
CA GLY A 123 13.42 -9.21 -30.05
C GLY A 123 12.93 -7.78 -29.79
N GLN A 124 12.26 -7.54 -28.67
CA GLN A 124 11.94 -6.19 -28.18
C GLN A 124 12.85 -5.84 -27.02
N ASP A 125 13.54 -4.71 -27.15
CA ASP A 125 14.37 -4.18 -26.09
C ASP A 125 13.48 -3.75 -24.92
N VAL A 126 13.80 -4.28 -23.74
CA VAL A 126 13.14 -3.91 -22.49
C VAL A 126 13.98 -2.81 -21.86
N ASP A 127 13.35 -1.69 -21.50
CA ASP A 127 14.02 -0.63 -20.74
C ASP A 127 14.34 -1.16 -19.34
N THR A 128 15.55 -1.71 -19.20
CA THR A 128 16.02 -2.34 -17.99
C THR A 128 17.28 -1.68 -17.48
N THR A 129 17.39 -1.58 -16.17
CA THR A 129 18.67 -1.35 -15.52
C THR A 129 19.21 -2.66 -14.97
N VAL A 130 20.52 -2.86 -15.13
CA VAL A 130 21.25 -4.03 -14.62
C VAL A 130 22.15 -3.55 -13.49
N ALA A 131 21.91 -4.07 -12.29
CA ALA A 131 22.76 -3.83 -11.12
C ALA A 131 23.43 -5.14 -10.71
N THR A 132 24.64 -5.04 -10.16
CA THR A 132 25.38 -6.18 -9.59
C THR A 132 25.97 -5.81 -8.23
N ASP A 133 25.87 -6.71 -7.26
CA ASP A 133 26.54 -6.62 -5.95
C ASP A 133 27.79 -7.51 -5.88
N GLY A 134 28.23 -8.04 -7.02
CA GLY A 134 29.34 -8.99 -7.15
C GLY A 134 28.93 -10.46 -7.08
N THR A 135 27.75 -10.78 -6.54
CA THR A 135 27.24 -12.16 -6.46
C THR A 135 25.91 -12.34 -7.20
N THR A 136 25.09 -11.30 -7.25
CA THR A 136 23.74 -11.30 -7.81
C THR A 136 23.62 -10.27 -8.92
N ILE A 137 23.09 -10.68 -10.07
CA ILE A 137 22.69 -9.76 -11.14
C ILE A 137 21.20 -9.47 -10.96
N THR A 138 20.86 -8.21 -10.72
CA THR A 138 19.48 -7.75 -10.61
C THR A 138 19.10 -7.01 -11.89
N ILE A 139 18.08 -7.52 -12.59
CA ILE A 139 17.51 -6.89 -13.78
C ILE A 139 16.15 -6.33 -13.41
N VAL A 140 15.97 -5.02 -13.57
CA VAL A 140 14.71 -4.34 -13.23
C VAL A 140 14.12 -3.72 -14.48
N ASN A 141 12.87 -4.08 -14.80
CA ASN A 141 12.09 -3.42 -15.85
C ASN A 141 11.60 -2.05 -15.36
N LEU A 142 12.17 -0.98 -15.89
CA LEU A 142 11.83 0.40 -15.51
C LEU A 142 10.49 0.87 -16.08
N ALA A 143 9.95 0.16 -17.07
CA ALA A 143 8.61 0.40 -17.61
C ALA A 143 7.50 -0.32 -16.81
N ASP A 144 7.85 -1.06 -15.74
CA ASP A 144 6.84 -1.70 -14.90
C ASP A 144 5.95 -0.68 -14.18
N SER A 145 4.65 -0.77 -14.44
CA SER A 145 3.64 0.13 -13.86
C SER A 145 3.61 0.13 -12.33
N ALA A 146 3.87 -1.02 -11.69
CA ALA A 146 3.88 -1.11 -10.24
C ALA A 146 5.12 -0.41 -9.65
N LEU A 147 6.28 -0.60 -10.29
CA LEU A 147 7.51 0.10 -9.92
C LEU A 147 7.40 1.62 -10.12
N ILE A 148 6.81 2.08 -11.24
CA ILE A 148 6.55 3.50 -11.50
C ILE A 148 5.62 4.09 -10.43
N ALA A 149 4.55 3.37 -10.07
CA ALA A 149 3.63 3.81 -9.01
C ALA A 149 4.34 3.91 -7.64
N LYS A 150 5.20 2.93 -7.30
CA LYS A 150 6.05 2.99 -6.11
C LYS A 150 6.98 4.20 -6.15
N GLY A 151 7.62 4.47 -7.28
CA GLY A 151 8.48 5.62 -7.49
C GLY A 151 7.76 6.95 -7.29
N LYS A 152 6.55 7.09 -7.83
CA LYS A 152 5.70 8.28 -7.63
C LYS A 152 5.36 8.48 -6.15
N ALA A 153 5.00 7.42 -5.44
CA ALA A 153 4.72 7.50 -4.01
C ALA A 153 5.97 7.93 -3.22
N LEU A 154 7.13 7.34 -3.52
CA LEU A 154 8.42 7.72 -2.92
C LEU A 154 8.78 9.18 -3.21
N PHE A 155 8.54 9.67 -4.42
CA PHE A 155 8.82 11.05 -4.79
C PHE A 155 8.08 12.07 -3.91
N THR A 156 6.87 11.71 -3.46
CA THR A 156 6.11 12.50 -2.48
C THR A 156 6.59 12.27 -1.05
N THR A 157 6.72 11.01 -0.61
CA THR A 157 7.00 10.69 0.80
C THR A 157 8.45 10.99 1.22
N LYS A 158 9.40 10.92 0.30
CA LYS A 158 10.81 11.34 0.49
C LYS A 158 11.02 12.82 0.16
N THR A 159 9.93 13.59 0.06
CA THR A 159 9.92 15.06 -0.11
C THR A 159 10.65 15.60 -1.34
N CYS A 160 10.97 14.76 -2.33
CA CYS A 160 11.61 15.16 -3.58
C CYS A 160 10.80 16.25 -4.32
N PHE A 161 9.47 16.19 -4.23
CA PHE A 161 8.53 17.15 -4.82
C PHE A 161 8.70 18.60 -4.34
N LEU A 162 9.34 18.82 -3.19
CA LEU A 162 9.57 20.16 -2.67
C LEU A 162 10.48 20.96 -3.61
N CYS A 163 11.50 20.31 -4.17
CA CYS A 163 12.53 20.93 -4.98
C CYS A 163 12.45 20.52 -6.45
N HIS A 164 11.99 19.31 -6.76
CA HIS A 164 11.98 18.80 -8.13
C HIS A 164 10.56 18.78 -8.69
N GLN A 165 10.38 19.41 -9.84
CA GLN A 165 9.11 19.43 -10.56
C GLN A 165 8.99 18.21 -11.48
N THR A 166 7.82 17.56 -11.46
CA THR A 166 7.50 16.38 -12.29
C THR A 166 6.24 16.57 -13.14
N ASP A 167 5.51 17.66 -12.94
CA ASP A 167 4.33 18.02 -13.73
C ASP A 167 4.45 19.50 -14.13
N PRO A 168 4.40 19.85 -15.43
CA PRO A 168 4.46 21.24 -15.88
C PRO A 168 3.39 22.16 -15.25
N ALA A 169 2.23 21.61 -14.88
CA ALA A 169 1.12 22.36 -14.28
C ALA A 169 1.26 22.53 -12.76
N ILE A 170 2.11 21.73 -12.10
CA ILE A 170 2.27 21.73 -10.64
C ILE A 170 3.72 22.12 -10.30
N PRO A 171 3.97 23.37 -9.87
CA PRO A 171 5.32 23.81 -9.54
C PRO A 171 5.84 23.10 -8.29
N ALA A 172 7.15 22.83 -8.24
CA ALA A 172 7.83 22.45 -7.01
C ALA A 172 7.92 23.68 -6.09
N PRO A 173 7.37 23.66 -4.85
CA PRO A 173 7.23 24.84 -4.01
C PRO A 173 8.53 25.62 -3.75
N ALA A 174 9.66 24.93 -3.61
CA ALA A 174 10.97 25.54 -3.44
C ALA A 174 11.82 25.53 -4.73
N GLY A 175 11.56 24.57 -5.63
CA GLY A 175 12.43 24.25 -6.76
C GLY A 175 12.77 25.42 -7.68
N LEU A 176 11.79 26.25 -8.01
CA LEU A 176 12.01 27.42 -8.88
C LEU A 176 12.92 28.46 -8.20
N ALA A 177 12.72 28.69 -6.89
CA ALA A 177 13.48 29.67 -6.13
C ALA A 177 14.96 29.25 -6.02
N VAL A 178 15.22 27.96 -5.84
CA VAL A 178 16.60 27.43 -5.72
C VAL A 178 17.22 26.97 -7.05
N LYS A 179 16.49 27.10 -8.16
CA LYS A 179 16.89 26.65 -9.50
C LYS A 179 17.26 25.17 -9.54
N SER A 180 16.45 24.34 -8.87
CA SER A 180 16.61 22.88 -8.91
C SER A 180 16.28 22.34 -10.31
N PRO A 181 16.96 21.26 -10.75
CA PRO A 181 16.60 20.55 -11.97
C PRO A 181 15.15 20.09 -11.96
N GLN A 182 14.48 20.20 -13.11
CA GLN A 182 13.14 19.67 -13.32
C GLN A 182 13.24 18.31 -14.02
N PHE A 183 12.31 17.41 -13.70
CA PHE A 183 12.22 16.05 -14.24
C PHE A 183 11.11 15.92 -15.29
N ILE A 184 10.88 16.98 -16.06
CA ILE A 184 9.89 17.06 -17.12
C ILE A 184 10.58 17.24 -18.48
N GLY A 185 10.01 16.64 -19.53
CA GLY A 185 10.54 16.72 -20.89
C GLY A 185 11.86 15.96 -21.06
N ASP A 186 12.79 16.55 -21.79
CA ASP A 186 14.06 15.92 -22.21
C ASP A 186 15.13 15.85 -21.10
N PHE A 187 14.79 15.36 -19.90
CA PHE A 187 15.78 15.22 -18.83
C PHE A 187 16.88 14.21 -19.19
N TRP A 188 16.51 13.06 -19.75
CA TRP A 188 17.45 11.95 -19.99
C TRP A 188 18.28 12.15 -21.26
N GLY A 189 19.53 11.67 -21.23
CA GLY A 189 20.44 11.60 -22.38
C GLY A 189 21.02 12.95 -22.83
N LYS A 190 20.64 14.07 -22.22
CA LYS A 190 21.23 15.39 -22.52
C LYS A 190 22.53 15.60 -21.77
N GLU A 191 23.47 16.30 -22.39
CA GLU A 191 24.61 16.86 -21.69
C GLU A 191 24.18 18.02 -20.79
N ARG A 192 24.74 18.07 -19.58
CA ARG A 192 24.57 19.19 -18.65
C ARG A 192 25.90 19.56 -18.02
N GLU A 193 26.07 20.85 -17.76
CA GLU A 193 27.18 21.34 -16.96
C GLU A 193 26.86 21.20 -15.47
N VAL A 194 27.78 20.58 -14.73
CA VAL A 194 27.70 20.39 -13.28
C VAL A 194 29.00 20.86 -12.63
N HIS A 195 28.92 21.33 -11.40
CA HIS A 195 30.08 21.51 -10.53
C HIS A 195 30.45 20.16 -9.90
N ILE A 196 31.75 19.87 -9.80
CA ILE A 196 32.27 18.80 -8.94
C ILE A 196 32.33 19.33 -7.51
N GLY A 197 31.46 18.83 -6.64
CA GLY A 197 31.16 19.50 -5.38
C GLY A 197 30.21 20.70 -5.54
N TYR A 198 29.91 21.39 -4.44
CA TYR A 198 29.19 22.66 -4.49
C TYR A 198 30.15 23.81 -4.82
N LEU A 199 29.88 24.54 -5.91
CA LEU A 199 30.69 25.65 -6.43
C LEU A 199 32.14 25.29 -6.81
N GLY A 200 32.42 24.01 -7.08
CA GLY A 200 33.73 23.55 -7.55
C GLY A 200 33.94 23.72 -9.07
N PRO A 201 34.95 23.04 -9.66
CA PRO A 201 35.20 23.06 -11.09
C PRO A 201 34.00 22.53 -11.90
N ILE A 202 33.80 23.06 -13.11
CA ILE A 202 32.68 22.65 -13.98
C ILE A 202 33.11 21.47 -14.86
N GLN A 203 32.24 20.47 -14.97
CA GLN A 203 32.35 19.34 -15.90
C GLN A 203 31.06 19.19 -16.70
N LYS A 204 31.17 18.67 -17.93
CA LYS A 204 30.02 18.20 -18.71
C LYS A 204 29.76 16.73 -18.41
N VAL A 205 28.51 16.39 -18.13
CA VAL A 205 28.06 15.01 -17.88
C VAL A 205 26.80 14.74 -18.68
N VAL A 206 26.58 13.48 -19.06
CA VAL A 206 25.32 13.03 -19.66
C VAL A 206 24.37 12.65 -18.53
N LEU A 207 23.11 13.07 -18.64
CA LEU A 207 22.06 12.74 -17.68
C LEU A 207 21.52 11.34 -17.95
N ASN A 208 22.29 10.33 -17.57
CA ASN A 208 21.96 8.92 -17.66
C ASN A 208 21.59 8.35 -16.29
N GLU A 209 21.33 7.04 -16.27
CA GLU A 209 20.95 6.26 -15.11
C GLU A 209 22.02 6.31 -14.01
N GLU A 210 23.29 6.18 -14.39
CA GLU A 210 24.41 6.27 -13.45
C GLU A 210 24.46 7.65 -12.79
N TYR A 211 24.28 8.72 -13.57
CA TYR A 211 24.22 10.08 -13.04
C TYR A 211 23.05 10.27 -12.07
N PHE A 212 21.88 9.72 -12.38
CA PHE A 212 20.71 9.81 -11.49
C PHE A 212 20.97 9.08 -10.16
N ILE A 213 21.48 7.86 -10.22
CA ILE A 213 21.80 7.04 -9.03
C ILE A 213 22.84 7.74 -8.15
N GLU A 214 23.91 8.27 -8.76
CA GLU A 214 24.94 9.05 -8.06
C GLU A 214 24.35 10.32 -7.47
N SER A 215 23.49 11.04 -8.19
CA SER A 215 22.87 12.27 -7.69
C SER A 215 22.01 12.03 -6.46
N VAL A 216 21.30 10.91 -6.37
CA VAL A 216 20.49 10.56 -5.18
C VAL A 216 21.36 10.02 -4.04
N SER A 217 22.33 9.16 -4.36
CA SER A 217 23.21 8.52 -3.36
C SER A 217 24.31 9.43 -2.81
N GLN A 218 24.73 10.40 -3.62
CA GLN A 218 25.83 11.33 -3.34
C GLN A 218 25.47 12.76 -3.79
N PRO A 219 24.46 13.39 -3.16
CA PRO A 219 23.88 14.67 -3.57
C PRO A 219 24.87 15.83 -3.76
N LEU A 220 25.99 15.76 -3.04
CA LEU A 220 27.02 16.80 -3.07
C LEU A 220 28.14 16.50 -4.07
N ALA A 221 28.22 15.31 -4.65
CA ALA A 221 29.30 14.93 -5.56
C ALA A 221 29.26 15.77 -6.85
N LYS A 222 28.06 15.96 -7.42
CA LYS A 222 27.85 16.73 -8.64
C LYS A 222 26.62 17.62 -8.51
N VAL A 223 26.80 18.94 -8.61
CA VAL A 223 25.71 19.92 -8.45
C VAL A 223 25.46 20.64 -9.76
N ALA A 224 24.21 20.68 -10.22
CA ALA A 224 23.86 21.36 -11.48
C ALA A 224 24.35 22.82 -11.50
N LYS A 225 24.99 23.24 -12.60
CA LYS A 225 25.45 24.63 -12.75
C LYS A 225 24.27 25.59 -12.65
N GLY A 226 24.42 26.61 -11.80
CA GLY A 226 23.40 27.63 -11.57
C GLY A 226 22.36 27.27 -10.50
N ALA A 227 22.39 26.06 -9.92
CA ALA A 227 21.65 25.76 -8.70
C ALA A 227 22.15 26.66 -7.56
N LEU A 228 21.21 27.25 -6.79
CA LEU A 228 21.55 28.19 -5.71
C LEU A 228 21.91 27.51 -4.40
N VAL A 229 21.53 26.25 -4.24
CA VAL A 229 21.90 25.38 -3.13
C VAL A 229 22.13 23.97 -3.68
N PRO A 230 23.02 23.17 -3.08
CA PRO A 230 23.10 21.77 -3.42
C PRO A 230 21.88 21.02 -2.86
N MET A 231 21.63 19.80 -3.35
CA MET A 231 20.66 18.93 -2.71
C MET A 231 21.21 18.55 -1.31
N THR A 232 20.49 18.90 -0.24
CA THR A 232 20.87 18.56 1.14
C THR A 232 20.14 17.32 1.65
N PHE A 233 19.71 16.46 0.72
CA PHE A 233 19.01 15.23 1.03
C PHE A 233 19.96 14.26 1.70
N ASP A 234 19.54 13.64 2.81
CA ASP A 234 20.32 12.60 3.47
C ASP A 234 20.23 11.30 2.66
N PRO A 235 21.34 10.80 2.07
CA PRO A 235 21.32 9.60 1.24
C PRO A 235 20.83 8.34 1.97
N SER A 236 20.96 8.29 3.31
CA SER A 236 20.49 7.15 4.10
C SER A 236 18.97 7.00 4.10
N LEU A 237 18.24 8.02 3.66
CA LEU A 237 16.79 8.00 3.58
C LEU A 237 16.26 7.27 2.34
N VAL A 238 17.11 6.93 1.37
CA VAL A 238 16.69 6.20 0.16
C VAL A 238 17.64 5.03 -0.08
N ASN A 239 17.11 3.81 -0.02
CA ASN A 239 17.91 2.62 -0.34
C ASN A 239 17.95 2.35 -1.85
N ASN A 240 18.81 1.43 -2.29
CA ASN A 240 19.01 1.10 -3.71
C ASN A 240 17.69 0.76 -4.44
N GLU A 241 16.81 -0.05 -3.84
CA GLU A 241 15.52 -0.39 -4.48
C GLU A 241 14.61 0.82 -4.64
N GLU A 242 14.61 1.73 -3.67
CA GLU A 242 13.85 2.97 -3.72
C GLU A 242 14.43 3.92 -4.79
N ILE A 243 15.76 3.97 -4.98
CA ILE A 243 16.39 4.73 -6.09
C ILE A 243 15.91 4.19 -7.44
N LEU A 244 15.88 2.87 -7.62
CA LEU A 244 15.40 2.27 -8.87
C LEU A 244 13.93 2.60 -9.14
N ALA A 245 13.08 2.58 -8.10
CA ALA A 245 11.69 2.99 -8.24
C ALA A 245 11.54 4.48 -8.59
N LEU A 246 12.29 5.36 -7.91
CA LEU A 246 12.32 6.80 -8.22
C LEU A 246 12.79 7.05 -9.66
N MET A 247 13.82 6.33 -10.12
CA MET A 247 14.33 6.41 -11.48
C MET A 247 13.29 5.96 -12.51
N ALA A 248 12.62 4.83 -12.27
CA ALA A 248 11.53 4.36 -13.14
C ALA A 248 10.43 5.41 -13.27
N TYR A 249 10.03 6.03 -12.16
CA TYR A 249 9.07 7.14 -12.19
C TYR A 249 9.58 8.33 -12.99
N VAL A 250 10.80 8.82 -12.74
CA VAL A 250 11.36 9.97 -13.47
C VAL A 250 11.54 9.68 -14.97
N LYS A 251 11.95 8.46 -15.34
CA LYS A 251 11.97 8.01 -16.75
C LYS A 251 10.60 8.05 -17.41
N SER A 252 9.56 7.60 -16.70
CA SER A 252 8.19 7.58 -17.25
C SER A 252 7.64 8.97 -17.59
N LEU A 253 8.28 10.05 -17.08
CA LEU A 253 7.89 11.44 -17.34
C LEU A 253 8.55 12.02 -18.60
N SER A 254 9.61 11.39 -19.10
CA SER A 254 10.25 11.77 -20.35
C SER A 254 9.58 11.05 -21.51
N LYS A 255 9.12 11.84 -22.48
CA LYS A 255 8.45 11.38 -23.70
C LYS A 255 9.23 11.86 -24.91
#